data_AF-A0A521BN04-F1
#
_entry.id   AF-A0A521BN04-F1
#
_cell.length_a   1.000
_cell.length_b   1.000
_cell.length_c   1.000
_cell.angle_alpha   90.00
_cell.angle_beta   90.00
_cell.angle_gamma   90.00
#
_symmetry.space_group_name_H-M   'P 1'
#
loop_
_entity.id
_entity.type
_entity.pdbx_description
1 polymer ?
#
loop_
_entity_poly.entity_id
_entity_poly.type
_entity_poly.pdbx_seq_one_letter_code
_entity_poly.pdbx_strand_id
1 'polypeptide(L)'
;MGSPGLITLDDSRDFVGKTLTASFGYLSGQPQNFAGIVTKVELTQSNGYHGILIVSGFSPTILIDRGPDLGSYLNKTLNDIVQLATKDTPVNELRITTNASRKKPVDYVIQYRERDFEFLNRLSAEYHEWLFYDGENLNFGKPNEQREVSLFYGRDIESLQYAMEVAPIKNKRFAYNPRHDEMLQSESTGSADGRPDLVHDQELDDEIENLNS
;
A
#
# COMPACT_ATOMS: atom_id res chain seq x y z
N MET A 1 -23.60 36.06 -4.07
CA MET A 1 -22.91 35.43 -5.22
C MET A 1 -21.64 36.24 -5.46
N GLY A 2 -20.50 35.79 -4.94
CA GLY A 2 -19.22 36.51 -5.12
C GLY A 2 -18.73 36.33 -6.55
N SER A 3 -18.26 37.41 -7.18
CA SER A 3 -17.61 37.35 -8.49
C SER A 3 -16.47 36.33 -8.44
N PRO A 4 -16.28 35.48 -9.47
CA PRO A 4 -15.12 34.59 -9.53
C PRO A 4 -13.86 35.46 -9.44
N GLY A 5 -13.15 35.36 -8.32
CA GLY A 5 -11.86 36.01 -8.17
C GLY A 5 -10.89 35.44 -9.20
N LEU A 6 -10.07 36.30 -9.80
CA LEU A 6 -8.99 35.89 -10.68
C LEU A 6 -7.94 35.18 -9.81
N ILE A 7 -7.91 33.84 -9.84
CA ILE A 7 -6.90 33.05 -9.12
C ILE A 7 -5.61 33.15 -9.92
N THR A 8 -4.57 33.70 -9.32
CA THR A 8 -3.23 33.71 -9.93
C THR A 8 -2.39 32.55 -9.43
N LEU A 9 -1.34 32.21 -10.18
CA LEU A 9 -0.37 31.21 -9.75
C LEU A 9 0.39 31.68 -8.48
N ASP A 10 0.59 32.99 -8.33
CA ASP A 10 1.29 33.55 -7.17
C ASP A 10 0.47 33.37 -5.88
N ASP A 11 -0.85 33.57 -5.95
CA ASP A 11 -1.77 33.35 -4.82
C ASP A 11 -1.82 31.89 -4.33
N SER A 12 -1.41 30.95 -5.18
CA SER A 12 -1.45 29.51 -4.91
C SER A 12 -0.08 28.88 -4.62
N ARG A 13 0.99 29.70 -4.65
CA ARG A 13 2.35 29.28 -4.32
C ARG A 13 2.44 28.68 -2.92
N ASP A 14 1.70 29.25 -1.96
CA ASP A 14 1.71 28.84 -0.57
C ASP A 14 1.14 27.44 -0.33
N PHE A 15 0.50 26.83 -1.34
CA PHE A 15 0.03 25.46 -1.26
C PHE A 15 1.17 24.45 -1.37
N VAL A 16 2.26 24.79 -2.08
CA VAL A 16 3.40 23.87 -2.27
C VAL A 16 4.02 23.55 -0.91
N GLY A 17 4.20 22.26 -0.63
CA GLY A 17 4.73 21.74 0.64
C GLY A 17 3.70 21.68 1.78
N LYS A 18 2.44 22.05 1.53
CA LYS A 18 1.36 21.90 2.52
C LYS A 18 0.65 20.56 2.39
N THR A 19 0.05 20.12 3.49
CA THR A 19 -0.87 18.99 3.51
C THR A 19 -2.20 19.40 2.89
N LEU A 20 -2.70 18.57 1.98
CA LEU A 20 -4.04 18.66 1.42
C LEU A 20 -4.82 17.41 1.85
N THR A 21 -6.03 17.61 2.35
CA THR A 21 -6.95 16.53 2.70
C THR A 21 -8.13 16.55 1.74
N ALA A 22 -8.32 15.46 1.00
CA ALA A 22 -9.50 15.22 0.20
C ALA A 22 -10.45 14.30 0.99
N SER A 23 -11.71 14.72 1.14
CA SER A 23 -12.75 13.89 1.74
C SER A 23 -13.75 13.46 0.66
N PHE A 24 -14.00 12.17 0.55
CA PHE A 24 -14.89 11.60 -0.48
C PHE A 24 -15.66 10.39 0.05
N GLY A 25 -16.86 10.19 -0.49
CA GLY A 25 -17.72 9.08 -0.10
C GLY A 25 -18.08 9.04 1.38
N TYR A 26 -18.84 8.03 1.78
CA TYR A 26 -19.12 7.73 3.17
C TYR A 26 -19.07 6.21 3.35
N LEU A 27 -18.29 5.73 4.31
CA LEU A 27 -18.31 4.34 4.76
C LEU A 27 -18.82 4.32 6.19
N SER A 28 -19.90 3.60 6.45
CA SER A 28 -20.52 3.53 7.78
C SER A 28 -20.82 4.91 8.39
N GLY A 29 -21.20 5.88 7.57
CA GLY A 29 -21.54 7.24 8.00
C GLY A 29 -20.34 8.17 8.26
N GLN A 30 -19.11 7.73 7.98
CA GLN A 30 -17.90 8.56 8.09
C GLN A 30 -17.32 8.89 6.71
N PRO A 31 -16.92 10.14 6.45
CA PRO A 31 -16.25 10.49 5.20
C PRO A 31 -14.92 9.72 5.10
N GLN A 32 -14.56 9.28 3.90
CA GLN A 32 -13.22 8.74 3.67
C GLN A 32 -12.26 9.90 3.42
N ASN A 33 -11.11 9.88 4.10
CA ASN A 33 -10.12 10.93 3.97
C ASN A 33 -8.89 10.41 3.26
N PHE A 34 -8.29 11.27 2.43
CA PHE A 34 -6.97 11.09 1.89
C PHE A 34 -6.17 12.35 2.16
N ALA A 35 -5.15 12.24 3.01
CA ALA A 35 -4.14 13.28 3.21
C ALA A 35 -2.97 13.05 2.26
N GLY A 36 -2.53 14.11 1.60
CA GLY A 36 -1.36 14.14 0.73
C GLY A 36 -0.56 15.43 0.90
N ILE A 37 0.63 15.48 0.30
CA ILE A 37 1.49 16.66 0.26
C ILE A 37 1.47 17.22 -1.15
N VAL A 38 1.13 18.51 -1.27
CA VAL A 38 1.18 19.22 -2.55
C VAL A 38 2.63 19.43 -2.94
N THR A 39 3.05 18.87 -4.08
CA THR A 39 4.41 19.01 -4.61
C THR A 39 4.48 19.93 -5.82
N LYS A 40 3.34 20.20 -6.45
CA LYS A 40 3.28 21.00 -7.67
C LYS A 40 1.96 21.76 -7.77
N VAL A 41 2.04 23.01 -8.20
CA VAL A 41 0.89 23.86 -8.52
C VAL A 41 1.14 24.48 -9.90
N GLU A 42 0.15 24.41 -10.78
CA GLU A 42 0.21 24.88 -12.16
C GLU A 42 -1.06 25.63 -12.53
N LEU A 43 -0.94 26.64 -13.40
CA LEU A 43 -2.08 27.34 -13.97
C LEU A 43 -2.15 27.02 -15.46
N THR A 44 -3.20 26.30 -15.87
CA THR A 44 -3.45 25.95 -17.26
C THR A 44 -4.54 26.85 -17.83
N GLN A 45 -4.26 27.53 -18.93
CA GLN A 45 -5.23 28.33 -19.67
C GLN A 45 -5.43 27.72 -21.05
N SER A 46 -6.67 27.44 -21.42
CA SER A 46 -7.03 26.98 -22.75
C SER A 46 -8.23 27.76 -23.29
N ASN A 47 -8.28 27.93 -24.61
CA ASN A 47 -9.42 28.49 -25.34
C ASN A 47 -9.89 29.89 -24.88
N GLY A 48 -9.00 30.71 -24.31
CA GLY A 48 -9.33 32.07 -23.86
C GLY A 48 -10.25 32.15 -22.63
N TYR A 49 -10.49 31.03 -21.94
CA TYR A 49 -11.23 30.99 -20.69
C TYR A 49 -10.34 31.28 -19.49
N HIS A 50 -10.97 31.63 -18.36
CA HIS A 50 -10.33 31.78 -17.06
C HIS A 50 -9.52 30.52 -16.72
N GLY A 51 -8.27 30.69 -16.27
CA GLY A 51 -7.34 29.59 -16.06
C GLY A 51 -7.79 28.59 -15.00
N ILE A 52 -7.43 27.32 -15.21
CA ILE A 52 -7.63 26.21 -14.29
C ILE A 52 -6.37 26.06 -13.45
N LEU A 53 -6.51 26.12 -12.14
CA LEU A 53 -5.44 25.77 -11.21
C LEU A 53 -5.39 24.25 -11.05
N ILE A 54 -4.25 23.65 -11.35
CA ILE A 54 -3.97 22.22 -11.18
C ILE A 54 -3.03 22.07 -9.98
N VAL A 55 -3.50 21.36 -8.96
CA VAL A 55 -2.72 21.02 -7.77
C VAL A 55 -2.40 19.54 -7.84
N SER A 56 -1.12 19.17 -7.74
CA SER A 56 -0.64 17.79 -7.79
C SER A 56 0.27 17.50 -6.60
N GLY A 57 0.26 16.24 -6.17
CA GLY A 57 0.93 15.82 -4.95
C GLY A 57 1.05 14.31 -4.83
N PHE A 58 1.70 13.88 -3.74
CA PHE A 58 1.87 12.48 -3.37
C PHE A 58 1.31 12.24 -1.97
N SER A 59 1.19 10.98 -1.56
CA SER A 59 1.00 10.65 -0.14
C SER A 59 2.19 11.15 0.70
N PRO A 60 2.02 11.37 2.01
CA PRO A 60 3.10 11.81 2.90
C PRO A 60 4.27 10.80 2.99
N THR A 61 4.11 9.59 2.46
CA THR A 61 5.21 8.62 2.26
C THR A 61 6.35 9.18 1.40
N ILE A 62 6.14 10.22 0.59
CA ILE A 62 7.21 10.91 -0.14
C ILE A 62 8.29 11.48 0.81
N LEU A 63 7.95 11.77 2.07
CA LEU A 63 8.89 12.26 3.08
C LEU A 63 9.96 11.23 3.46
N ILE A 64 9.64 9.94 3.34
CA ILE A 64 10.56 8.82 3.58
C ILE A 64 11.10 8.22 2.27
N ASP A 65 10.64 8.71 1.11
CA ASP A 65 11.26 8.44 -0.19
C ASP A 65 12.35 9.48 -0.52
N ARG A 66 12.93 10.06 0.53
CA ARG A 66 14.11 10.92 0.46
C ARG A 66 15.35 10.10 0.07
N GLY A 67 16.41 10.79 -0.38
CA GLY A 67 17.59 10.14 -0.97
C GLY A 67 18.21 8.99 -0.17
N PRO A 68 19.14 8.22 -0.77
CA PRO A 68 19.65 6.98 -0.20
C PRO A 68 20.21 7.12 1.22
N ASP A 69 19.87 6.17 2.10
CA ASP A 69 20.38 6.11 3.48
C ASP A 69 21.16 4.82 3.77
N LEU A 70 21.87 4.80 4.90
CA LEU A 70 22.61 3.67 5.43
C LEU A 70 22.22 3.41 6.89
N GLY A 71 21.66 2.23 7.14
CA GLY A 71 21.24 1.79 8.47
C GLY A 71 21.68 0.37 8.75
N SER A 72 22.06 0.06 9.99
CA SER A 72 22.37 -1.31 10.40
C SER A 72 21.60 -1.66 11.66
N TYR A 73 20.97 -2.84 11.66
CA TYR A 73 20.05 -3.25 12.70
C TYR A 73 20.41 -4.67 13.16
N LEU A 74 20.88 -4.77 14.40
CA LEU A 74 21.29 -6.01 15.04
C LEU A 74 20.33 -6.37 16.16
N ASN A 75 19.82 -7.60 16.15
CA ASN A 75 18.93 -8.14 17.18
C ASN A 75 17.73 -7.21 17.48
N LYS A 76 16.98 -6.86 16.44
CA LYS A 76 15.84 -5.93 16.49
C LYS A 76 14.58 -6.58 15.95
N THR A 77 13.41 -6.28 16.51
CA THR A 77 12.15 -6.70 15.89
C THR A 77 11.87 -5.88 14.63
N LEU A 78 10.98 -6.35 13.76
CA LEU A 78 10.60 -5.59 12.57
C LEU A 78 10.01 -4.23 12.94
N ASN A 79 9.18 -4.16 13.97
CA ASN A 79 8.63 -2.91 14.49
C ASN A 79 9.74 -1.94 14.93
N ASP A 80 10.77 -2.42 15.64
CA ASP A 80 11.89 -1.58 16.07
C ASP A 80 12.69 -1.06 14.87
N ILE A 81 12.90 -1.91 13.85
CA ILE A 81 13.61 -1.53 12.62
C ILE A 81 12.86 -0.41 11.90
N VAL A 82 11.54 -0.54 11.71
CA VAL A 82 10.73 0.50 11.07
C VAL A 82 10.79 1.81 11.83
N GLN A 83 10.64 1.77 13.16
CA GLN A 83 10.70 2.97 14.00
C GLN A 83 12.07 3.65 13.92
N LEU A 84 13.16 2.89 13.88
CA LEU A 84 14.51 3.43 13.78
C LEU A 84 14.82 3.99 12.39
N ALA A 85 14.39 3.32 11.32
CA ALA A 85 14.57 3.75 9.94
C ALA A 85 13.82 5.05 9.63
N THR A 86 12.75 5.32 10.36
CA THR A 86 11.87 6.48 10.12
C THR A 86 11.90 7.51 11.24
N LYS A 87 12.86 7.39 12.17
CA LYS A 87 12.97 8.25 13.37
C LYS A 87 13.09 9.74 13.08
N ASP A 88 13.66 10.09 11.93
CA ASP A 88 13.88 11.48 11.54
C ASP A 88 12.63 12.12 10.91
N THR A 89 11.59 11.32 10.65
CA THR A 89 10.32 11.80 10.12
C THR A 89 9.39 12.17 11.27
N PRO A 90 8.97 13.43 11.38
CA PRO A 90 8.07 13.85 12.44
C PRO A 90 6.71 13.14 12.35
N VAL A 91 6.20 12.66 13.48
CA VAL A 91 4.93 11.91 13.57
C VAL A 91 3.72 12.73 13.09
N ASN A 92 3.79 14.05 13.21
CA ASN A 92 2.77 14.98 12.72
C ASN A 92 2.78 15.16 11.19
N GLU A 93 3.85 14.76 10.51
CA GLU A 93 3.97 14.84 9.04
C GLU A 93 3.65 13.50 8.39
N LEU A 94 4.14 12.41 8.96
CA LEU A 94 3.80 11.04 8.55
C LEU A 94 3.67 10.16 9.80
N ARG A 95 2.45 9.70 10.06
CA ARG A 95 2.20 8.72 11.10
C ARG A 95 2.44 7.32 10.58
N ILE A 96 3.30 6.58 11.27
CA ILE A 96 3.66 5.21 10.91
C ILE A 96 3.17 4.26 12.00
N THR A 97 2.33 3.30 11.61
CA THR A 97 1.79 2.27 12.49
C THR A 97 2.48 0.95 12.20
N THR A 98 2.97 0.29 13.25
CA THR A 98 3.73 -0.97 13.11
C THR A 98 3.01 -2.12 13.83
N ASN A 99 2.56 -3.10 13.05
CA ASN A 99 1.90 -4.31 13.54
C ASN A 99 2.44 -5.55 12.83
N ALA A 100 3.77 -5.71 12.81
CA ALA A 100 4.37 -6.90 12.21
C ALA A 100 3.88 -8.16 12.94
N SER A 101 3.44 -9.16 12.18
CA SER A 101 3.05 -10.47 12.70
C SER A 101 4.22 -11.20 13.33
N ARG A 102 5.42 -11.06 12.76
CA ARG A 102 6.65 -11.65 13.29
C ARG A 102 7.19 -10.85 14.48
N LYS A 103 7.10 -11.42 15.69
CA LYS A 103 7.63 -10.81 16.93
C LYS A 103 9.08 -11.17 17.26
N LYS A 104 9.63 -12.22 16.63
CA LYS A 104 11.02 -12.63 16.86
C LYS A 104 11.98 -11.51 16.38
N PRO A 105 13.10 -11.26 17.06
CA PRO A 105 14.14 -10.39 16.52
C PRO A 105 14.73 -10.94 15.20
N VAL A 106 15.17 -10.03 14.34
CA VAL A 106 16.05 -10.32 13.20
C VAL A 106 17.48 -10.24 13.71
N ASP A 107 18.30 -11.23 13.37
CA ASP A 107 19.70 -11.29 13.81
C ASP A 107 20.47 -10.09 13.24
N TYR A 108 20.43 -9.89 11.93
CA TYR A 108 21.04 -8.74 11.28
C TYR A 108 20.30 -8.36 10.00
N VAL A 109 20.05 -7.06 9.81
CA VAL A 109 19.61 -6.48 8.54
C VAL A 109 20.29 -5.14 8.32
N ILE A 110 20.57 -4.83 7.06
CA ILE A 110 21.19 -3.58 6.63
C ILE A 110 20.26 -2.88 5.64
N GLN A 111 20.22 -1.55 5.75
CA GLN A 111 19.75 -0.64 4.72
C GLN A 111 20.99 -0.12 4.00
N TYR A 112 21.14 -0.39 2.70
CA TYR A 112 22.35 -0.07 1.97
C TYR A 112 22.07 0.75 0.71
N ARG A 113 22.28 2.07 0.81
CA ARG A 113 22.10 3.01 -0.31
C ARG A 113 20.73 2.88 -0.97
N GLU A 114 19.72 2.66 -0.15
CA GLU A 114 18.32 2.61 -0.55
C GLU A 114 17.53 3.62 0.28
N ARG A 115 16.44 4.14 -0.30
CA ARG A 115 15.58 5.13 0.36
C ARG A 115 14.79 4.46 1.47
N ASP A 116 14.37 5.21 2.50
CA ASP A 116 13.69 4.60 3.66
C ASP A 116 12.40 3.88 3.22
N PHE A 117 11.65 4.45 2.28
CA PHE A 117 10.48 3.78 1.68
C PHE A 117 10.81 2.46 0.98
N GLU A 118 11.88 2.43 0.17
CA GLU A 118 12.34 1.23 -0.53
C GLU A 118 12.80 0.15 0.45
N PHE A 119 13.53 0.56 1.48
CA PHE A 119 13.97 -0.32 2.57
C PHE A 119 12.78 -1.00 3.25
N LEU A 120 11.76 -0.22 3.63
CA LEU A 120 10.55 -0.75 4.25
C LEU A 120 9.80 -1.69 3.31
N ASN A 121 9.72 -1.37 2.01
CA ASN A 121 9.04 -2.20 1.03
C ASN A 121 9.78 -3.53 0.79
N ARG A 122 11.11 -3.50 0.77
CA ARG A 122 11.93 -4.70 0.71
C ARG A 122 11.78 -5.53 1.99
N LEU A 123 11.82 -4.88 3.15
CA LEU A 123 11.67 -5.53 4.45
C LEU A 123 10.30 -6.19 4.59
N SER A 124 9.22 -5.53 4.15
CA SER A 124 7.87 -6.12 4.19
C SER A 124 7.78 -7.35 3.29
N ALA A 125 8.32 -7.28 2.06
CA ALA A 125 8.35 -8.41 1.13
C ALA A 125 9.17 -9.59 1.66
N GLU A 126 10.35 -9.33 2.26
CA GLU A 126 11.25 -10.36 2.80
C GLU A 126 10.62 -11.14 3.96
N TYR A 127 9.82 -10.46 4.80
CA TYR A 127 9.19 -11.04 5.99
C TYR A 127 7.69 -11.33 5.83
N HIS A 128 7.14 -11.23 4.61
CA HIS A 128 5.72 -11.44 4.30
C HIS A 128 4.76 -10.56 5.12
N GLU A 129 5.20 -9.35 5.43
CA GLU A 129 4.41 -8.29 6.04
C GLU A 129 3.83 -7.38 4.95
N TRP A 130 2.85 -6.55 5.30
CA TRP A 130 2.27 -5.57 4.38
C TRP A 130 2.91 -4.20 4.59
N LEU A 131 2.98 -3.40 3.53
CA LEU A 131 3.33 -1.98 3.59
C LEU A 131 2.31 -1.22 2.74
N PHE A 132 1.47 -0.41 3.36
CA PHE A 132 0.44 0.34 2.64
C PHE A 132 0.07 1.64 3.35
N TYR A 133 -0.30 2.64 2.56
CA TYR A 133 -0.86 3.90 3.06
C TYR A 133 -2.38 3.82 3.04
N ASP A 134 -3.03 4.04 4.17
CA ASP A 134 -4.49 3.90 4.32
C ASP A 134 -5.28 5.19 4.01
N GLY A 135 -4.59 6.26 3.61
CA GLY A 135 -5.16 7.59 3.43
C GLY A 135 -4.75 8.58 4.52
N GLU A 136 -4.34 8.10 5.70
CA GLU A 136 -3.89 8.92 6.83
C GLU A 136 -2.57 8.44 7.46
N ASN A 137 -2.35 7.12 7.51
CA ASN A 137 -1.20 6.48 8.13
C ASN A 137 -0.49 5.53 7.16
N LEU A 138 0.83 5.43 7.29
CA LEU A 138 1.61 4.35 6.69
C LEU A 138 1.61 3.16 7.65
N ASN A 139 1.12 2.02 7.18
CA ASN A 139 1.00 0.80 7.97
C ASN A 139 2.06 -0.20 7.53
N PHE A 140 2.86 -0.68 8.49
CA PHE A 140 3.76 -1.82 8.33
C PHE A 140 3.25 -3.01 9.13
N GLY A 141 2.87 -4.08 8.45
CA GLY A 141 2.25 -5.27 9.05
C GLY A 141 0.80 -5.45 8.63
N LYS A 142 0.26 -6.63 8.92
CA LYS A 142 -1.11 -6.99 8.53
C LYS A 142 -2.13 -6.28 9.43
N PRO A 143 -3.28 -5.85 8.89
CA PRO A 143 -4.36 -5.32 9.71
C PRO A 143 -4.92 -6.40 10.64
N ASN A 144 -5.36 -6.01 11.84
CA ASN A 144 -5.98 -6.94 12.81
C ASN A 144 -7.33 -7.48 12.31
N GLU A 145 -8.06 -6.64 11.57
CA GLU A 145 -9.35 -6.97 10.99
C GLU A 145 -9.30 -6.72 9.48
N GLN A 146 -9.76 -7.70 8.71
CA GLN A 146 -9.99 -7.56 7.27
C GLN A 146 -11.49 -7.55 7.05
N ARG A 147 -12.08 -6.35 7.02
CA ARG A 147 -13.51 -6.23 6.74
C ARG A 147 -13.73 -6.49 5.26
N GLU A 148 -14.51 -7.52 4.99
CA GLU A 148 -14.99 -7.80 3.64
C GLU A 148 -16.18 -6.87 3.33
N VAL A 149 -16.18 -6.32 2.13
CA VAL A 149 -17.29 -5.52 1.61
C VAL A 149 -17.81 -6.23 0.37
N SER A 150 -19.08 -6.62 0.39
CA SER A 150 -19.72 -7.24 -0.76
C SER A 150 -19.94 -6.20 -1.86
N LEU A 151 -19.39 -6.46 -3.04
CA LEU A 151 -19.57 -5.65 -4.24
C LEU A 151 -20.34 -6.46 -5.29
N PHE A 152 -21.28 -5.83 -5.98
CA PHE A 152 -22.11 -6.46 -7.00
C PHE A 152 -21.72 -5.98 -8.39
N TYR A 153 -21.35 -6.91 -9.27
CA TYR A 153 -21.02 -6.60 -10.66
C TYR A 153 -22.22 -5.99 -11.40
N GLY A 154 -21.98 -4.93 -12.18
CA GLY A 154 -23.02 -4.17 -12.88
C GLY A 154 -23.73 -3.11 -12.02
N ARG A 155 -23.51 -3.09 -10.70
CA ARG A 155 -23.99 -2.01 -9.81
C ARG A 155 -22.85 -1.24 -9.17
N ASP A 156 -21.94 -1.95 -8.51
CA ASP A 156 -20.83 -1.39 -7.75
C ASP A 156 -19.51 -1.47 -8.53
N ILE A 157 -19.42 -2.40 -9.50
CA ILE A 157 -18.26 -2.61 -10.39
C ILE A 157 -18.74 -2.57 -11.84
N GLU A 158 -18.20 -1.64 -12.65
CA GLU A 158 -18.60 -1.46 -14.05
C GLU A 158 -17.90 -2.43 -15.02
N SER A 159 -16.65 -2.80 -14.75
CA SER A 159 -15.88 -3.71 -15.60
C SER A 159 -15.03 -4.66 -14.77
N LEU A 160 -14.91 -5.90 -15.24
CA LEU A 160 -14.24 -6.99 -14.56
C LEU A 160 -13.52 -7.84 -15.60
N GLN A 161 -12.21 -7.99 -15.44
CA GLN A 161 -11.36 -8.76 -16.35
C GLN A 161 -10.64 -9.85 -15.58
N TYR A 162 -10.79 -11.09 -16.04
CA TYR A 162 -10.06 -12.26 -15.54
C TYR A 162 -9.11 -12.76 -16.63
N ALA A 163 -7.91 -13.17 -16.23
CA ALA A 163 -6.89 -13.71 -17.12
C ALA A 163 -6.08 -14.78 -16.40
N MET A 164 -5.47 -15.67 -17.18
CA MET A 164 -4.54 -16.69 -16.70
C MET A 164 -3.19 -16.50 -17.39
N GLU A 165 -2.11 -16.66 -16.63
CA GLU A 165 -0.74 -16.58 -17.14
C GLU A 165 0.08 -17.78 -16.62
N VAL A 166 1.03 -18.24 -17.44
CA VAL A 166 1.97 -19.30 -17.04
C VAL A 166 3.02 -18.72 -16.10
N ALA A 167 3.19 -19.32 -14.92
CA ALA A 167 4.22 -18.95 -13.95
C ALA A 167 5.13 -20.15 -13.60
N PRO A 168 6.40 -19.91 -13.21
CA PRO A 168 7.29 -20.99 -12.75
C PRO A 168 6.77 -21.65 -11.46
N ILE A 169 6.42 -22.95 -11.54
CA ILE A 169 5.88 -23.73 -10.40
C ILE A 169 6.96 -24.45 -9.58
N LYS A 170 8.17 -24.61 -10.13
CA LYS A 170 9.31 -25.27 -9.48
C LYS A 170 10.40 -24.28 -9.11
N ASN A 171 10.72 -24.22 -7.81
CA ASN A 171 11.77 -23.39 -7.25
C ASN A 171 12.65 -24.23 -6.33
N LYS A 172 13.97 -24.17 -6.54
CA LYS A 172 14.98 -24.78 -5.66
C LYS A 172 15.75 -23.69 -4.92
N ARG A 173 15.85 -23.80 -3.60
CA ARG A 173 16.62 -22.90 -2.75
C ARG A 173 17.60 -23.70 -1.90
N PHE A 174 18.79 -23.14 -1.70
CA PHE A 174 19.85 -23.72 -0.90
C PHE A 174 20.36 -22.67 0.08
N ALA A 175 20.65 -23.07 1.31
CA ALA A 175 21.31 -22.25 2.31
C ALA A 175 22.30 -23.10 3.10
N TYR A 176 23.35 -22.47 3.64
CA TYR A 176 24.33 -23.18 4.47
C TYR A 176 24.24 -22.68 5.91
N ASN A 177 24.12 -23.60 6.86
CA ASN A 177 24.13 -23.32 8.28
C ASN A 177 25.53 -23.66 8.86
N PRO A 178 26.42 -22.68 9.03
CA PRO A 178 27.79 -22.93 9.47
C PRO A 178 27.88 -23.43 10.92
N ARG A 179 26.86 -23.20 11.77
CA ARG A 179 26.88 -23.66 13.17
C ARG A 179 26.71 -25.17 13.30
N HIS A 180 26.06 -25.80 12.32
CA HIS A 180 25.80 -27.23 12.31
C HIS A 180 26.49 -27.94 11.13
N ASP A 181 27.29 -27.22 10.34
CA ASP A 181 27.92 -27.71 9.11
C ASP A 181 26.92 -28.39 8.16
N GLU A 182 25.74 -27.76 7.98
CA GLU A 182 24.60 -28.37 7.29
C GLU A 182 24.18 -27.54 6.07
N MET A 183 23.98 -28.22 4.94
CA MET A 183 23.36 -27.62 3.75
C MET A 183 21.84 -27.82 3.80
N LEU A 184 21.10 -26.73 3.96
CA LEU A 184 19.65 -26.69 3.90
C LEU A 184 19.22 -26.60 2.44
N GLN A 185 18.33 -27.50 2.01
CA GLN A 185 17.77 -27.50 0.66
C GLN A 185 16.25 -27.53 0.72
N SER A 186 15.60 -26.73 -0.10
CA SER A 186 14.14 -26.71 -0.23
C SER A 186 13.76 -26.68 -1.71
N GLU A 187 12.82 -27.54 -2.10
CA GLU A 187 12.23 -27.58 -3.44
C GLU A 187 10.72 -27.45 -3.33
N SER A 188 10.10 -26.61 -4.17
CA SER A 188 8.64 -26.54 -4.24
C SER A 188 8.06 -27.79 -4.93
N THR A 189 6.87 -28.20 -4.53
CA THR A 189 6.19 -29.41 -5.01
C THR A 189 5.90 -29.40 -6.51
N GLY A 190 5.90 -28.23 -7.16
CA GLY A 190 5.72 -28.11 -8.60
C GLY A 190 4.28 -28.37 -9.07
N SER A 191 3.31 -28.35 -8.17
CA SER A 191 1.88 -28.46 -8.48
C SER A 191 1.20 -27.12 -8.23
N ALA A 192 0.38 -26.70 -9.19
CA ALA A 192 -0.56 -25.60 -9.02
C ALA A 192 -1.97 -26.19 -9.01
N ASP A 193 -2.57 -26.31 -7.82
CA ASP A 193 -4.01 -26.61 -7.71
C ASP A 193 -4.76 -25.33 -8.08
N GLY A 194 -5.24 -25.26 -9.31
CA GLY A 194 -6.11 -24.17 -9.75
C GLY A 194 -7.40 -24.19 -8.94
N ARG A 195 -7.90 -23.02 -8.56
CA ARG A 195 -9.29 -22.91 -8.09
C ARG A 195 -10.20 -22.98 -9.33
N PRO A 196 -11.22 -23.85 -9.35
CA PRO A 196 -12.21 -23.83 -10.42
C PRO A 196 -12.89 -22.47 -10.45
N ASP A 197 -13.18 -21.99 -11.66
CA ASP A 197 -13.82 -20.72 -11.92
C ASP A 197 -15.25 -20.74 -11.37
N LEU A 198 -15.61 -19.78 -10.52
CA LEU A 198 -16.99 -19.61 -10.04
C LEU A 198 -17.73 -18.73 -11.07
N VAL A 199 -18.03 -19.32 -12.22
CA VAL A 199 -18.80 -18.66 -13.27
C VAL A 199 -20.28 -18.77 -12.93
N HIS A 200 -20.88 -17.66 -12.52
CA HIS A 200 -22.33 -17.42 -12.47
C HIS A 200 -23.16 -18.52 -11.79
N ASP A 201 -23.36 -18.38 -10.47
CA ASP A 201 -24.32 -19.18 -9.76
C ASP A 201 -25.76 -18.76 -10.12
N GLN A 202 -26.28 -19.33 -11.21
CA GLN A 202 -27.71 -19.38 -11.54
C GLN A 202 -28.27 -20.79 -11.36
N GLU A 203 -27.50 -21.76 -10.85
CA GLU A 203 -27.95 -23.14 -10.64
C GLU A 203 -28.12 -23.54 -9.16
N LEU A 204 -27.78 -22.70 -8.18
CA LEU A 204 -28.07 -23.01 -6.76
C LEU A 204 -29.49 -22.64 -6.27
N ASP A 205 -30.37 -22.09 -7.11
CA ASP A 205 -31.79 -21.91 -6.74
C ASP A 205 -32.66 -23.15 -7.04
N ASP A 206 -32.26 -24.04 -7.96
CA ASP A 206 -33.07 -25.22 -8.34
C ASP A 206 -32.80 -26.47 -7.47
N GLU A 207 -31.71 -26.50 -6.68
CA GLU A 207 -31.39 -27.67 -5.83
C GLU A 207 -31.92 -27.55 -4.39
N ILE A 208 -32.48 -26.39 -4.00
CA ILE A 208 -33.11 -26.20 -2.68
C ILE A 208 -34.64 -26.43 -2.72
N GLU A 209 -35.29 -26.36 -3.88
CA GLU A 209 -36.74 -26.64 -4.01
C GLU A 209 -37.09 -28.13 -4.13
N ASN A 210 -36.15 -29.00 -4.51
CA ASN A 210 -36.39 -30.47 -4.63
C ASN A 210 -36.07 -31.29 -3.37
N LEU A 211 -35.81 -30.64 -2.24
CA LEU A 211 -35.65 -31.31 -0.93
C LEU A 211 -36.82 -31.09 0.04
N ASN A 212 -37.91 -30.44 -0.40
CA ASN A 212 -39.12 -30.22 0.42
C ASN A 212 -40.45 -30.59 -0.29
N SER A 213 -40.46 -31.57 -1.19
CA SER A 213 -41.70 -32.21 -1.69
C SER A 213 -41.63 -33.73 -1.54
#